data_AF-A0A7S2PRP0-F1
#
_entry.id   AF-A0A7S2PRP0-F1
#
_cell.length_a   1.000
_cell.length_b   1.000
_cell.length_c   1.000
_cell.angle_alpha   90.00
_cell.angle_beta   90.00
_cell.angle_gamma   90.00
#
_symmetry.space_group_name_H-M   'P 1'
#
loop_
_entity.id
_entity.type
_entity.pdbx_description
1 polymer ?
#
loop_
_entity_poly.entity_id
_entity_poly.type
_entity_poly.pdbx_seq_one_letter_code
_entity_poly.pdbx_strand_id
1 'polypeptide(L)'
;MLLSPRLVGSGIFHMSHSSHPPISTMLVTRSLTLALIASSAQVGAFTPPKTSIVPTIKSVGFQHTHFEHSLNLVGKKDDTPIDFYVDETMRTTKDVPTSTIAFIGSSLLSFAYVMQRLQIYLNTPCLNGGPGGSTICDASYYDFAMYFHDHEVISFLLVLTHVIPFVLLPWVSKQVSEVGPTIQKDFEGFNPFIMQMAMACIGFGLSLEFGWHVADSWYYENNFHVLNFGFYFFLISGFALWADGFKNIAIFDLIFGGILAGATVLYPFGNAAQVGEPYPAFLTDFFADGASSAKIPLYIGMSATFLEITRRGKDIFGNKMLWVPFFCIGVNLGFIALLNNVQYGNAEVVDGVKQLTSLNYIYHICHDVLGTEMGVLVFGLLIKNYVPLAERVEE
;
A
#
# COMPACT_ATOMS: atom_id res chain seq x y z
N MET A 1 -60.61 -31.62 -3.81
CA MET A 1 -60.72 -33.07 -4.05
C MET A 1 -60.02 -33.35 -5.36
N LEU A 2 -59.20 -34.42 -5.44
CA LEU A 2 -58.32 -34.84 -6.55
C LEU A 2 -56.94 -34.16 -6.58
N LEU A 3 -55.81 -34.83 -6.82
CA LEU A 3 -55.32 -36.19 -6.57
C LEU A 3 -53.82 -36.11 -6.93
N SER A 4 -52.95 -36.66 -6.08
CA SER A 4 -51.54 -36.94 -6.41
C SER A 4 -51.47 -38.23 -7.24
N PRO A 5 -50.37 -38.44 -8.00
CA PRO A 5 -49.56 -39.60 -7.67
C PRO A 5 -48.05 -39.36 -7.67
N ARG A 6 -47.38 -40.00 -6.71
CA ARG A 6 -45.94 -40.32 -6.67
C ARG A 6 -45.62 -41.54 -7.54
N LEU A 7 -44.40 -41.61 -8.06
CA LEU A 7 -43.47 -42.76 -8.06
C LEU A 7 -42.12 -42.27 -8.64
N VAL A 8 -41.07 -42.08 -7.83
CA VAL A 8 -39.98 -43.04 -7.49
C VAL A 8 -39.04 -43.34 -8.66
N GLY A 9 -37.78 -42.91 -8.49
CA GLY A 9 -36.63 -43.28 -9.33
C GLY A 9 -35.33 -42.87 -8.63
N SER A 10 -34.76 -43.81 -7.88
CA SER A 10 -33.50 -43.75 -7.14
C SER A 10 -32.28 -43.73 -8.05
N GLY A 11 -31.34 -42.80 -7.81
CA GLY A 11 -30.02 -42.79 -8.42
C GLY A 11 -28.97 -42.30 -7.42
N ILE A 12 -28.34 -43.25 -6.73
CA ILE A 12 -27.21 -43.04 -5.82
C ILE A 12 -25.96 -42.90 -6.69
N PHE A 13 -25.31 -41.73 -6.67
CA PHE A 13 -23.94 -41.58 -7.16
C PHE A 13 -23.00 -41.38 -5.96
N HIS A 14 -22.22 -42.42 -5.69
CA HIS A 14 -21.02 -42.35 -4.87
C HIS A 14 -19.98 -41.47 -5.58
N MET A 15 -19.52 -40.39 -4.94
CA MET A 15 -18.22 -39.79 -5.24
C MET A 15 -17.28 -40.07 -4.08
N SER A 16 -16.18 -40.76 -4.37
CA SER A 16 -15.12 -41.07 -3.43
C SER A 16 -14.34 -39.80 -3.08
N HIS A 17 -14.10 -39.57 -1.79
CA HIS A 17 -13.08 -38.65 -1.31
C HIS A 17 -11.69 -39.07 -1.81
N SER A 18 -11.01 -38.20 -2.58
CA SER A 18 -9.55 -38.26 -2.73
C SER A 18 -8.91 -37.31 -1.72
N SER A 19 -8.27 -37.85 -0.71
CA SER A 19 -7.60 -37.15 0.39
C SER A 19 -6.15 -36.77 0.05
N HIS A 20 -5.92 -36.03 -1.03
CA HIS A 20 -4.62 -35.42 -1.31
C HIS A 20 -4.80 -33.98 -1.80
N PRO A 21 -4.14 -32.98 -1.18
CA PRO A 21 -4.16 -31.63 -1.72
C PRO A 21 -3.49 -31.62 -3.10
N PRO A 22 -3.99 -30.83 -4.08
CA PRO A 22 -3.37 -30.73 -5.38
C PRO A 22 -1.95 -30.17 -5.23
N ILE A 23 -1.03 -30.66 -6.07
CA ILE A 23 0.40 -30.29 -6.08
C ILE A 23 0.59 -28.76 -6.20
N SER A 24 -0.41 -28.03 -6.74
CA SER A 24 -0.45 -26.57 -6.80
C SER A 24 -0.56 -25.90 -5.42
N THR A 25 -1.27 -26.48 -4.45
CA THR A 25 -1.39 -25.94 -3.08
C THR A 25 -0.06 -26.05 -2.33
N MET A 26 0.67 -27.15 -2.52
CA MET A 26 2.00 -27.35 -1.91
C MET A 26 3.07 -26.39 -2.46
N LEU A 27 2.99 -26.05 -3.75
CA LEU A 27 3.88 -25.07 -4.38
C LEU A 27 3.62 -23.64 -3.86
N VAL A 28 2.35 -23.26 -3.68
CA VAL A 28 1.96 -21.95 -3.13
C VAL A 28 2.38 -21.79 -1.66
N THR A 29 2.21 -22.82 -0.82
CA THR A 29 2.65 -22.75 0.59
C THR A 29 4.17 -22.64 0.71
N ARG A 30 4.94 -23.35 -0.13
CA ARG A 30 6.42 -23.28 -0.11
C ARG A 30 6.94 -21.92 -0.57
N SER A 31 6.32 -21.30 -1.58
CA SER A 31 6.68 -19.95 -2.03
C SER A 31 6.34 -18.87 -1.00
N LEU A 32 5.21 -19.00 -0.29
CA LEU A 32 4.80 -18.07 0.77
C LEU A 32 5.72 -18.15 2.01
N THR A 33 6.15 -19.37 2.39
CA THR A 33 7.13 -19.56 3.47
C THR A 33 8.51 -19.02 3.09
N LEU A 34 8.94 -19.18 1.83
CA LEU A 34 10.20 -18.60 1.34
C LEU A 34 10.15 -17.06 1.27
N ALA A 35 9.02 -16.46 0.91
CA ALA A 35 8.82 -15.01 0.91
C ALA A 35 8.84 -14.42 2.34
N LEU A 36 8.23 -15.11 3.31
CA LEU A 36 8.28 -14.73 4.74
C LEU A 36 9.68 -14.91 5.36
N ILE A 37 10.43 -15.93 4.94
CA ILE A 37 11.82 -16.10 5.37
C ILE A 37 12.71 -15.02 4.76
N ALA A 38 12.52 -14.66 3.48
CA ALA A 38 13.28 -13.61 2.81
C ALA A 38 13.03 -12.21 3.41
N SER A 39 11.79 -11.90 3.80
CA SER A 39 11.46 -10.63 4.47
C SER A 39 12.01 -10.57 5.90
N SER A 40 12.09 -11.70 6.60
CA SER A 40 12.74 -11.78 7.92
C SER A 40 14.28 -11.69 7.86
N ALA A 41 14.89 -12.11 6.75
CA ALA A 41 16.35 -12.07 6.56
C ALA A 41 16.89 -10.67 6.19
N GLN A 42 16.03 -9.74 5.76
CA GLN A 42 16.40 -8.35 5.48
C GLN A 42 16.26 -7.42 6.70
N VAL A 43 15.69 -7.89 7.81
CA VAL A 43 15.61 -7.14 9.09
C VAL A 43 16.70 -7.66 10.04
N GLY A 44 17.95 -7.34 9.72
CA GLY A 44 19.11 -7.65 10.55
C GLY A 44 19.74 -6.41 11.16
N ALA A 45 19.20 -5.93 12.28
CA ALA A 45 19.92 -5.20 13.35
C ALA A 45 18.94 -4.73 14.44
N PHE A 46 18.65 -5.58 15.42
CA PHE A 46 18.07 -5.14 16.69
C PHE A 46 18.86 -5.81 17.82
N THR A 47 19.52 -5.01 18.65
CA THR A 47 20.02 -5.43 19.96
C THR A 47 18.88 -5.40 20.96
N PRO A 48 18.38 -6.53 21.47
CA PRO A 48 17.39 -6.52 22.54
C PRO A 48 18.05 -6.15 23.89
N PRO A 49 17.32 -5.50 24.81
CA PRO A 49 17.79 -5.30 26.18
C PRO A 49 17.93 -6.66 26.88
N LYS A 50 18.98 -6.78 27.70
CA LYS A 50 19.32 -7.99 28.47
C LYS A 50 18.27 -8.26 29.56
N THR A 51 17.32 -9.14 29.31
CA THR A 51 16.64 -9.93 30.35
C THR A 51 16.35 -11.34 29.85
N SER A 52 16.57 -12.33 30.71
CA SER A 52 16.75 -13.73 30.35
C SER A 52 15.43 -14.44 29.98
N ILE A 53 15.34 -15.01 28.78
CA ILE A 53 14.33 -16.00 28.41
C ILE A 53 15.07 -17.18 27.76
N VAL A 54 15.76 -17.98 28.58
CA VAL A 54 16.60 -19.11 28.10
C VAL A 54 16.02 -20.52 28.39
N PRO A 55 14.92 -20.75 29.15
CA PRO A 55 14.44 -22.13 29.29
C PRO A 55 13.05 -22.38 28.67
N THR A 56 12.82 -22.04 27.38
CA THR A 56 11.60 -22.52 26.68
C THR A 56 11.83 -23.01 25.24
N ILE A 57 13.05 -22.95 24.70
CA ILE A 57 13.35 -23.42 23.33
C ILE A 57 14.30 -24.63 23.39
N LYS A 58 13.89 -25.68 24.13
CA LYS A 58 14.59 -26.97 24.16
C LYS A 58 13.70 -28.16 23.79
N SER A 59 12.42 -27.96 23.48
CA SER A 59 11.47 -29.05 23.22
C SER A 59 11.12 -29.27 21.74
N VAL A 60 11.77 -28.59 20.79
CA VAL A 60 11.47 -28.77 19.36
C VAL A 60 12.76 -29.14 18.62
N GLY A 61 12.97 -30.44 18.45
CA GLY A 61 14.20 -31.03 17.91
C GLY A 61 14.47 -30.66 16.45
N PHE A 62 15.17 -29.54 16.24
CA PHE A 62 15.80 -29.21 14.97
C PHE A 62 17.31 -29.51 15.01
N GLN A 63 17.79 -30.18 13.98
CA GLN A 63 19.22 -30.51 13.83
C GLN A 63 20.05 -29.23 13.60
N HIS A 64 21.04 -29.06 14.48
CA HIS A 64 22.05 -28.00 14.47
C HIS A 64 23.06 -28.23 13.34
N THR A 65 23.31 -27.22 12.50
CA THR A 65 24.63 -27.03 11.85
C THR A 65 24.77 -25.65 11.19
N HIS A 66 23.69 -24.98 10.77
CA HIS A 66 23.79 -23.66 10.12
C HIS A 66 23.55 -22.45 11.03
N PHE A 67 22.96 -22.63 12.22
CA PHE A 67 22.64 -21.54 13.14
C PHE A 67 23.82 -21.12 14.04
N GLU A 68 24.78 -22.02 14.28
CA GLU A 68 25.93 -21.73 15.16
C GLU A 68 26.99 -20.84 14.50
N HIS A 69 27.06 -20.82 13.15
CA HIS A 69 27.99 -19.94 12.45
C HIS A 69 27.63 -18.45 12.61
N SER A 70 26.35 -18.15 12.80
CA SER A 70 25.83 -16.78 13.02
C SER A 70 26.01 -16.31 14.46
N LEU A 71 25.95 -17.22 15.43
CA LEU A 71 26.11 -16.89 16.86
C LEU A 71 27.58 -16.77 17.30
N ASN A 72 28.51 -17.50 16.66
CA ASN A 72 29.93 -17.40 16.98
C ASN A 72 30.61 -16.09 16.51
N LEU A 73 29.94 -15.28 15.67
CA LEU A 73 30.39 -13.93 15.30
C LEU A 73 30.07 -12.87 16.37
N VAL A 74 29.15 -13.16 17.30
CA VAL A 74 28.70 -12.21 18.34
C VAL A 74 29.53 -12.33 19.63
N GLY A 75 30.44 -13.31 19.70
CA GLY A 75 31.21 -13.64 20.91
C GLY A 75 32.68 -13.22 20.95
N LYS A 76 33.26 -12.67 19.87
CA LYS A 76 34.66 -12.22 19.90
C LYS A 76 34.77 -10.74 20.22
N LYS A 77 35.28 -10.50 21.42
CA LYS A 77 35.61 -9.20 21.99
C LYS A 77 37.07 -8.90 21.65
N ASP A 78 37.35 -8.52 20.41
CA ASP A 78 38.66 -8.03 19.99
C ASP A 78 38.50 -6.63 19.39
N ASP A 79 39.24 -5.67 19.94
CA ASP A 79 39.28 -4.24 19.59
C ASP A 79 39.95 -3.97 18.23
N THR A 80 39.62 -4.75 17.21
CA THR A 80 39.99 -4.44 15.82
C THR A 80 38.86 -3.67 15.15
N PRO A 81 39.14 -2.54 14.47
CA PRO A 81 38.13 -1.85 13.68
C PRO A 81 37.58 -2.85 12.65
N ILE A 82 36.25 -2.94 12.58
CA ILE A 82 35.55 -3.77 11.58
C ILE A 82 35.95 -3.21 10.22
N ASP A 83 36.94 -3.86 9.62
CA ASP A 83 37.49 -3.47 8.33
C ASP A 83 36.42 -3.72 7.26
N PHE A 84 36.26 -2.71 6.41
CA PHE A 84 35.25 -2.56 5.37
C PHE A 84 35.37 -3.61 4.26
N TYR A 85 35.05 -4.87 4.54
CA TYR A 85 34.93 -5.91 3.49
C TYR A 85 33.57 -5.91 2.77
N VAL A 86 32.71 -4.93 3.04
CA VAL A 86 31.40 -4.74 2.38
C VAL A 86 31.42 -3.57 1.38
N ASP A 87 32.46 -2.72 1.37
CA ASP A 87 32.51 -1.53 0.50
C ASP A 87 32.79 -1.88 -0.97
N GLU A 88 33.59 -2.92 -1.22
CA GLU A 88 34.10 -3.17 -2.59
C GLU A 88 33.15 -4.05 -3.43
N THR A 89 32.39 -4.95 -2.79
CA THR A 89 31.43 -5.84 -3.49
C THR A 89 30.16 -5.11 -3.92
N MET A 90 29.78 -4.01 -3.25
CA MET A 90 28.59 -3.22 -3.60
C MET A 90 28.89 -2.09 -4.60
N ARG A 91 30.16 -1.72 -4.82
CA ARG A 91 30.52 -0.73 -5.85
C ARG A 91 30.50 -1.29 -7.29
N THR A 92 30.42 -2.61 -7.47
CA THR A 92 30.51 -3.24 -8.80
C THR A 92 29.22 -3.81 -9.37
N THR A 93 28.07 -3.78 -8.68
CA THR A 93 26.83 -4.32 -9.26
C THR A 93 26.12 -3.28 -10.13
N LYS A 94 26.69 -3.01 -11.31
CA LYS A 94 25.98 -2.28 -12.39
C LYS A 94 24.78 -3.06 -12.92
N ASP A 95 24.70 -4.38 -12.67
CA ASP A 95 23.65 -5.24 -13.19
C ASP A 95 22.90 -5.93 -12.04
N VAL A 96 21.63 -5.59 -11.86
CA VAL A 96 20.70 -6.42 -11.08
C VAL A 96 20.55 -7.75 -11.84
N PRO A 97 20.79 -8.91 -11.22
CA PRO A 97 20.68 -10.19 -11.91
C PRO A 97 19.30 -10.34 -12.57
N THR A 98 19.27 -10.80 -13.83
CA THR A 98 17.99 -11.04 -14.55
C THR A 98 17.07 -11.99 -13.77
N SER A 99 17.65 -12.92 -12.99
CA SER A 99 16.91 -13.80 -12.09
C SER A 99 16.17 -13.04 -10.98
N THR A 100 16.76 -11.98 -10.42
CA THR A 100 16.12 -11.13 -9.42
C THR A 100 14.96 -10.34 -10.04
N ILE A 101 15.17 -9.77 -11.23
CA ILE A 101 14.12 -9.06 -11.97
C ILE A 101 12.96 -10.02 -12.28
N ALA A 102 13.27 -11.22 -12.78
CA ALA A 102 12.28 -12.25 -13.07
C ALA A 102 11.53 -12.72 -11.81
N PHE A 103 12.23 -12.87 -10.67
CA PHE A 103 11.62 -13.24 -9.39
C PHE A 103 10.66 -12.16 -8.89
N ILE A 104 11.07 -10.90 -8.92
CA ILE A 104 10.21 -9.77 -8.52
C ILE A 104 8.99 -9.68 -9.43
N GLY A 105 9.19 -9.71 -10.75
CA GLY A 105 8.11 -9.65 -11.73
C GLY A 105 7.12 -10.80 -11.58
N SER A 106 7.62 -12.05 -11.44
CA SER A 106 6.75 -13.21 -11.24
C SER A 106 6.02 -13.20 -9.91
N SER A 107 6.65 -12.71 -8.83
CA SER A 107 6.01 -12.57 -7.52
C SER A 107 4.89 -11.52 -7.55
N LEU A 108 5.13 -10.37 -8.19
CA LEU A 108 4.12 -9.32 -8.40
C LEU A 108 2.90 -9.85 -9.16
N LEU A 109 3.14 -10.48 -10.32
CA LEU A 109 2.07 -11.04 -11.16
C LEU A 109 1.29 -12.14 -10.43
N SER A 110 2.00 -13.02 -9.71
CA SER A 110 1.38 -14.10 -8.93
C SER A 110 0.53 -13.55 -7.79
N PHE A 111 1.03 -12.55 -7.07
CA PHE A 111 0.28 -11.93 -5.97
C PHE A 111 -0.96 -11.19 -6.47
N ALA A 112 -0.83 -10.37 -7.53
CA ALA A 112 -1.97 -9.70 -8.15
C ALA A 112 -3.04 -10.70 -8.63
N TYR A 113 -2.61 -11.82 -9.24
CA TYR A 113 -3.54 -12.87 -9.66
C TYR A 113 -4.25 -13.53 -8.47
N VAL A 114 -3.52 -13.89 -7.41
CA VAL A 114 -4.12 -14.47 -6.20
C VAL A 114 -5.14 -13.51 -5.58
N MET A 115 -4.82 -12.21 -5.51
CA MET A 115 -5.70 -11.19 -4.96
C MET A 115 -6.94 -10.97 -5.82
N GLN A 116 -6.81 -11.00 -7.15
CA GLN A 116 -7.97 -10.98 -8.04
C GLN A 116 -8.89 -12.19 -7.80
N ARG A 117 -8.33 -13.41 -7.67
CA ARG A 117 -9.13 -14.62 -7.41
C ARG A 117 -9.79 -14.56 -6.04
N LEU A 118 -9.12 -13.99 -5.04
CA LEU A 118 -9.72 -13.72 -3.73
C LEU A 118 -10.91 -12.77 -3.87
N GLN A 119 -10.79 -11.68 -4.64
CA GLN A 119 -11.88 -10.74 -4.86
C GLN A 119 -13.10 -11.42 -5.51
N ILE A 120 -12.88 -12.22 -6.56
CA ILE A 120 -13.96 -12.98 -7.22
C ILE A 120 -14.67 -13.90 -6.22
N TYR A 121 -13.90 -14.58 -5.36
CA TYR A 121 -14.45 -15.42 -4.30
C TYR A 121 -15.29 -14.60 -3.30
N LEU A 122 -14.79 -13.45 -2.84
CA LEU A 122 -15.51 -12.56 -1.92
C LEU A 122 -16.80 -11.99 -2.54
N ASN A 123 -16.82 -11.76 -3.85
CA ASN A 123 -17.99 -11.28 -4.58
C ASN A 123 -19.05 -12.37 -4.80
N THR A 124 -18.69 -13.66 -4.72
CA THR A 124 -19.57 -14.79 -5.08
C THR A 124 -20.92 -14.79 -4.34
N PRO A 125 -21.00 -14.53 -3.01
CA PRO A 125 -22.28 -14.46 -2.30
C PRO A 125 -23.19 -13.34 -2.84
N CYS A 126 -22.63 -12.18 -3.19
CA CYS A 126 -23.37 -11.07 -3.78
C CYS A 126 -23.87 -11.41 -5.19
N LEU A 127 -22.99 -11.97 -6.03
CA LEU A 127 -23.34 -12.39 -7.39
C LEU A 127 -24.45 -13.44 -7.42
N ASN A 128 -24.43 -14.40 -6.49
CA ASN A 128 -25.46 -15.43 -6.38
C ASN A 128 -26.79 -14.91 -5.81
N GLY A 129 -26.75 -13.83 -5.01
CA GLY A 129 -27.94 -13.23 -4.40
C GLY A 129 -28.74 -12.35 -5.37
N GLY A 130 -28.09 -11.79 -6.39
CA GLY A 130 -28.69 -10.78 -7.26
C GLY A 130 -28.76 -9.39 -6.60
N PRO A 131 -29.24 -8.36 -7.33
CA PRO A 131 -29.36 -7.00 -6.81
C PRO A 131 -30.24 -6.96 -5.56
N GLY A 132 -29.70 -6.48 -4.42
CA GLY A 132 -30.43 -6.42 -3.14
C GLY A 132 -30.65 -7.79 -2.48
N GLY A 133 -30.02 -8.85 -2.99
CA GLY A 133 -30.18 -10.23 -2.51
C GLY A 133 -29.50 -10.53 -1.17
N SER A 134 -28.73 -9.58 -0.62
CA SER A 134 -28.17 -9.68 0.73
C SER A 134 -28.00 -8.32 1.38
N THR A 135 -27.87 -8.29 2.70
CA THR A 135 -27.57 -7.06 3.47
C THR A 135 -26.20 -6.45 3.16
N ILE A 136 -25.34 -7.17 2.43
CA ILE A 136 -23.97 -6.77 2.07
C ILE A 136 -23.91 -6.24 0.62
N CYS A 137 -24.88 -6.61 -0.21
CA CYS A 137 -24.87 -6.41 -1.65
C CYS A 137 -26.03 -5.49 -2.03
N ASP A 138 -25.83 -4.19 -1.82
CA ASP A 138 -26.68 -3.21 -2.47
C ASP A 138 -26.47 -3.26 -3.99
N ALA A 139 -27.33 -2.57 -4.73
CA ALA A 139 -27.31 -2.70 -6.17
C ALA A 139 -26.07 -2.05 -6.82
N SER A 140 -25.50 -1.00 -6.24
CA SER A 140 -24.24 -0.41 -6.69
C SER A 140 -23.06 -1.37 -6.51
N TYR A 141 -23.01 -2.06 -5.38
CA TYR A 141 -22.01 -3.07 -5.08
C TYR A 141 -22.16 -4.29 -6.00
N TYR A 142 -23.40 -4.71 -6.28
CA TYR A 142 -23.68 -5.79 -7.24
C TYR A 142 -23.18 -5.47 -8.66
N ASP A 143 -23.47 -4.27 -9.16
CA ASP A 143 -23.02 -3.83 -10.49
C ASP A 143 -21.49 -3.80 -10.58
N PHE A 144 -20.82 -3.33 -9.52
CA PHE A 144 -19.36 -3.37 -9.46
C PHE A 144 -18.85 -4.81 -9.47
N ALA A 145 -19.40 -5.67 -8.61
CA ALA A 145 -19.00 -7.06 -8.49
C ALA A 145 -19.16 -7.84 -9.80
N MET A 146 -20.26 -7.61 -10.52
CA MET A 146 -20.50 -8.17 -11.86
C MET A 146 -19.47 -7.65 -12.85
N TYR A 147 -19.25 -6.33 -12.92
CA TYR A 147 -18.28 -5.78 -13.86
C TYR A 147 -16.87 -6.34 -13.59
N PHE A 148 -16.45 -6.40 -12.32
CA PHE A 148 -15.16 -6.93 -11.92
C PHE A 148 -14.99 -8.40 -12.34
N HIS A 149 -16.07 -9.19 -12.23
CA HIS A 149 -16.10 -10.59 -12.66
C HIS A 149 -16.03 -10.73 -14.19
N ASP A 150 -16.78 -9.91 -14.92
CA ASP A 150 -16.91 -10.03 -16.38
C ASP A 150 -15.70 -9.46 -17.15
N HIS A 151 -14.91 -8.58 -16.51
CA HIS A 151 -13.77 -7.91 -17.12
C HIS A 151 -12.44 -8.31 -16.47
N GLU A 152 -12.16 -9.61 -16.40
CA GLU A 152 -10.98 -10.17 -15.70
C GLU A 152 -9.66 -9.45 -16.02
N VAL A 153 -9.41 -9.06 -17.28
CA VAL A 153 -8.15 -8.37 -17.64
C VAL A 153 -8.04 -6.99 -16.99
N ILE A 154 -9.10 -6.18 -17.04
CA ILE A 154 -9.09 -4.84 -16.46
C ILE A 154 -9.04 -4.92 -14.93
N SER A 155 -9.79 -5.85 -14.35
CA SER A 155 -9.76 -6.13 -12.92
C SER A 155 -8.37 -6.55 -12.45
N PHE A 156 -7.69 -7.43 -13.19
CA PHE A 156 -6.32 -7.81 -12.90
C PHE A 156 -5.37 -6.62 -12.94
N LEU A 157 -5.49 -5.75 -13.95
CA LEU A 157 -4.66 -4.56 -14.06
C LEU A 157 -4.89 -3.59 -12.89
N LEU A 158 -6.15 -3.39 -12.48
CA LEU A 158 -6.49 -2.58 -11.31
C LEU A 158 -5.88 -3.14 -10.02
N VAL A 159 -5.94 -4.46 -9.81
CA VAL A 159 -5.25 -5.08 -8.67
C VAL A 159 -3.74 -4.89 -8.78
N LEU A 160 -3.18 -5.05 -9.99
CA LEU A 160 -1.75 -4.95 -10.20
C LEU A 160 -1.20 -3.56 -9.85
N THR A 161 -1.91 -2.47 -10.19
CA THR A 161 -1.48 -1.10 -9.83
C THR A 161 -1.27 -0.98 -8.33
N HIS A 162 -2.19 -1.50 -7.52
CA HIS A 162 -2.09 -1.42 -6.05
C HIS A 162 -1.00 -2.31 -5.45
N VAL A 163 -0.50 -3.28 -6.22
CA VAL A 163 0.60 -4.14 -5.81
C VAL A 163 1.97 -3.53 -6.15
N ILE A 164 2.07 -2.70 -7.19
CA ILE A 164 3.32 -2.06 -7.62
C ILE A 164 4.02 -1.28 -6.49
N PRO A 165 3.32 -0.51 -5.63
CA PRO A 165 3.93 0.17 -4.48
C PRO A 165 4.78 -0.73 -3.57
N PHE A 166 4.45 -2.02 -3.44
CA PHE A 166 5.22 -2.98 -2.63
C PHE A 166 6.60 -3.30 -3.19
N VAL A 167 6.88 -2.92 -4.42
CA VAL A 167 8.22 -3.02 -5.03
C VAL A 167 8.82 -1.64 -5.23
N LEU A 168 8.01 -0.67 -5.63
CA LEU A 168 8.47 0.68 -5.92
C LEU A 168 9.00 1.38 -4.67
N LEU A 169 8.29 1.36 -3.55
CA LEU A 169 8.73 2.05 -2.32
C LEU A 169 9.99 1.43 -1.71
N PRO A 170 10.14 0.08 -1.60
CA PRO A 170 11.41 -0.52 -1.23
C PRO A 170 12.55 -0.15 -2.17
N TRP A 171 12.29 -0.06 -3.48
CA TRP A 171 13.30 0.39 -4.43
C TRP A 171 13.73 1.84 -4.18
N VAL A 172 12.79 2.76 -3.91
CA VAL A 172 13.13 4.15 -3.51
C VAL A 172 13.93 4.16 -2.21
N SER A 173 13.51 3.40 -1.18
CA SER A 173 14.25 3.27 0.08
C SER A 173 15.68 2.77 -0.13
N LYS A 174 15.90 1.83 -1.06
CA LYS A 174 17.23 1.38 -1.46
C LYS A 174 18.05 2.53 -2.04
N GLN A 175 17.48 3.33 -2.95
CA GLN A 175 18.19 4.48 -3.52
C GLN A 175 18.55 5.50 -2.44
N VAL A 176 17.65 5.75 -1.49
CA VAL A 176 17.89 6.62 -0.33
C VAL A 176 19.00 6.07 0.56
N SER A 177 19.03 4.76 0.82
CA SER A 177 20.09 4.15 1.63
C SER A 177 21.46 4.22 0.94
N GLU A 178 21.52 4.05 -0.38
CA GLU A 178 22.77 4.00 -1.15
C GLU A 178 23.33 5.39 -1.43
N VAL A 179 22.48 6.34 -1.85
CA VAL A 179 22.89 7.68 -2.29
C VAL A 179 22.69 8.74 -1.20
N GLY A 180 21.82 8.48 -0.23
CA GLY A 180 21.49 9.42 0.85
C GLY A 180 22.67 9.92 1.67
N PRO A 181 23.67 9.10 2.05
CA PRO A 181 24.86 9.59 2.75
C PRO A 181 25.63 10.65 1.95
N THR A 182 25.69 10.51 0.63
CA THR A 182 26.32 11.49 -0.27
C THR A 182 25.52 12.79 -0.30
N ILE A 183 24.19 12.71 -0.43
CA ILE A 183 23.30 13.88 -0.38
C ILE A 183 23.42 14.59 0.98
N GLN A 184 23.47 13.83 2.08
CA GLN A 184 23.60 14.36 3.44
C GLN A 184 24.92 15.10 3.66
N LYS A 185 26.01 14.64 3.04
CA LYS A 185 27.30 15.34 3.11
C LYS A 185 27.23 16.73 2.46
N ASP A 186 26.49 16.84 1.36
CA ASP A 186 26.33 18.10 0.62
C ASP A 186 25.21 18.98 1.21
N PHE A 187 24.24 18.37 1.89
CA PHE A 187 23.09 18.99 2.51
C PHE A 187 22.86 18.40 3.91
N GLU A 188 23.48 18.98 4.94
CA GLU A 188 23.46 18.46 6.32
C GLU A 188 22.05 18.23 6.89
N GLY A 189 21.05 18.95 6.39
CA GLY A 189 19.64 18.78 6.78
C GLY A 189 18.98 17.51 6.25
N PHE A 190 19.54 16.88 5.21
CA PHE A 190 19.00 15.66 4.62
C PHE A 190 19.25 14.46 5.54
N ASN A 191 18.20 13.69 5.82
CA ASN A 191 18.27 12.54 6.72
C ASN A 191 17.78 11.26 6.01
N PRO A 192 18.70 10.38 5.59
CA PRO A 192 18.35 9.14 4.87
C PRO A 192 17.48 8.18 5.69
N PHE A 193 17.63 8.17 7.01
CA PHE A 193 16.84 7.31 7.89
C PHE A 193 15.37 7.77 7.95
N ILE A 194 15.14 9.06 8.18
CA ILE A 194 13.80 9.64 8.21
C ILE A 194 13.11 9.49 6.84
N MET A 195 13.87 9.65 5.75
CA MET A 195 13.36 9.44 4.40
C MET A 195 12.96 7.97 4.15
N GLN A 196 13.72 6.98 4.64
CA GLN A 196 13.32 5.57 4.57
C GLN A 196 12.09 5.26 5.43
N MET A 197 12.00 5.85 6.63
CA MET A 197 10.80 5.76 7.45
C MET A 197 9.58 6.36 6.75
N ALA A 198 9.75 7.47 6.03
CA ALA A 198 8.71 8.07 5.21
C ALA A 198 8.18 7.09 4.16
N MET A 199 9.09 6.48 3.37
CA MET A 199 8.70 5.50 2.36
C MET A 199 8.02 4.26 2.96
N ALA A 200 8.48 3.78 4.13
CA ALA A 200 7.84 2.68 4.83
C ALA A 200 6.43 3.05 5.33
N CYS A 201 6.27 4.27 5.84
CA CYS A 201 4.98 4.80 6.31
C CYS A 201 3.98 4.97 5.16
N ILE A 202 4.43 5.52 4.03
CA ILE A 202 3.63 5.60 2.79
C ILE A 202 3.23 4.20 2.32
N GLY A 203 4.18 3.24 2.32
CA GLY A 203 3.91 1.87 1.90
C GLY A 203 2.90 1.17 2.78
N PHE A 204 2.96 1.41 4.10
CA PHE A 204 1.94 0.91 5.01
C PHE A 204 0.57 1.57 4.77
N GLY A 205 0.53 2.89 4.53
CA GLY A 205 -0.69 3.59 4.13
C GLY A 205 -1.34 2.99 2.88
N LEU A 206 -0.57 2.82 1.79
CA LEU A 206 -1.04 2.22 0.54
C LEU A 206 -1.48 0.75 0.73
N SER A 207 -0.87 0.02 1.67
CA SER A 207 -1.33 -1.34 2.00
C SER A 207 -2.72 -1.36 2.65
N LEU A 208 -3.06 -0.32 3.43
CA LEU A 208 -4.38 -0.16 4.04
C LEU A 208 -5.41 0.27 3.00
N GLU A 209 -5.03 1.12 2.04
CA GLU A 209 -5.85 1.44 0.87
C GLU A 209 -6.14 0.20 0.03
N PHE A 210 -5.13 -0.62 -0.25
CA PHE A 210 -5.33 -1.89 -0.95
C PHE A 210 -6.26 -2.83 -0.17
N GLY A 211 -6.08 -2.95 1.15
CA GLY A 211 -6.99 -3.73 2.00
C GLY A 211 -8.41 -3.17 2.01
N TRP A 212 -8.55 -1.84 1.98
CA TRP A 212 -9.84 -1.15 1.89
C TRP A 212 -10.53 -1.46 0.57
N HIS A 213 -9.81 -1.37 -0.55
CA HIS A 213 -10.35 -1.76 -1.85
C HIS A 213 -10.74 -3.24 -1.91
N VAL A 214 -9.98 -4.14 -1.29
CA VAL A 214 -10.39 -5.56 -1.23
C VAL A 214 -11.66 -5.74 -0.40
N ALA A 215 -11.80 -5.01 0.71
CA ALA A 215 -12.96 -5.09 1.60
C ALA A 215 -14.24 -4.54 0.94
N ASP A 216 -14.13 -3.39 0.27
CA ASP A 216 -15.27 -2.70 -0.37
C ASP A 216 -15.38 -3.05 -1.87
N SER A 217 -14.73 -4.13 -2.30
CA SER A 217 -14.71 -4.57 -3.70
C SER A 217 -14.38 -3.45 -4.67
N TRP A 218 -13.42 -2.59 -4.34
CA TRP A 218 -12.92 -1.51 -5.16
C TRP A 218 -13.96 -0.43 -5.48
N TYR A 219 -15.13 -0.51 -4.84
CA TYR A 219 -16.15 0.51 -4.90
C TYR A 219 -15.69 1.74 -4.13
N TYR A 220 -15.63 2.87 -4.84
CA TYR A 220 -15.16 4.12 -4.27
C TYR A 220 -16.31 4.81 -3.54
N GLU A 221 -16.60 4.39 -2.31
CA GLU A 221 -17.55 5.09 -1.45
C GLU A 221 -16.82 5.93 -0.41
N ASN A 222 -17.26 7.17 -0.24
CA ASN A 222 -16.65 8.12 0.70
C ASN A 222 -16.98 7.81 2.17
N ASN A 223 -17.21 6.53 2.48
CA ASN A 223 -17.57 6.06 3.81
C ASN A 223 -16.41 6.21 4.79
N PHE A 224 -16.77 6.31 6.06
CA PHE A 224 -15.82 6.26 7.16
C PHE A 224 -15.49 4.80 7.45
N HIS A 225 -14.28 4.37 7.10
CA HIS A 225 -13.80 3.01 7.35
C HIS A 225 -12.45 3.07 8.06
N VAL A 226 -12.18 2.13 8.97
CA VAL A 226 -10.93 2.12 9.75
C VAL A 226 -9.69 2.01 8.85
N LEU A 227 -9.80 1.27 7.73
CA LEU A 227 -8.73 1.17 6.74
C LEU A 227 -8.56 2.48 5.96
N ASN A 228 -9.65 3.19 5.65
CA ASN A 228 -9.60 4.50 4.99
C ASN A 228 -8.98 5.57 5.92
N PHE A 229 -9.32 5.56 7.22
CA PHE A 229 -8.64 6.39 8.21
C PHE A 229 -7.15 6.07 8.28
N GLY A 230 -6.82 4.78 8.44
CA GLY A 230 -5.44 4.32 8.53
C GLY A 230 -4.63 4.72 7.30
N PHE A 231 -5.17 4.52 6.10
CA PHE A 231 -4.59 5.00 4.85
C PHE A 231 -4.20 6.48 4.94
N TYR A 232 -5.15 7.38 5.19
CA TYR A 232 -4.87 8.81 5.26
C TYR A 232 -3.92 9.19 6.40
N PHE A 233 -4.06 8.56 7.56
CA PHE A 233 -3.18 8.79 8.72
C PHE A 233 -1.73 8.47 8.39
N PHE A 234 -1.46 7.29 7.84
CA PHE A 234 -0.12 6.86 7.48
C PHE A 234 0.41 7.59 6.25
N LEU A 235 -0.45 7.97 5.30
CA LEU A 235 -0.03 8.74 4.14
C LEU A 235 0.42 10.16 4.52
N ILE A 236 -0.36 10.88 5.34
CA ILE A 236 0.03 12.21 5.84
C ILE A 236 1.28 12.11 6.72
N SER A 237 1.35 11.12 7.61
CA SER A 237 2.54 10.89 8.44
C SER A 237 3.77 10.62 7.58
N GLY A 238 3.62 9.79 6.55
CA GLY A 238 4.66 9.48 5.59
C GLY A 238 5.12 10.70 4.80
N PHE A 239 4.19 11.55 4.34
CA PHE A 239 4.54 12.80 3.64
C PHE A 239 5.19 13.84 4.55
N ALA A 240 4.75 13.94 5.81
CA ALA A 240 5.42 14.79 6.80
C ALA A 240 6.86 14.32 7.04
N LEU A 241 7.06 13.01 7.26
CA LEU A 241 8.40 12.41 7.37
C LEU A 241 9.22 12.60 6.09
N TRP A 242 8.60 12.56 4.91
CA TRP A 242 9.28 12.83 3.65
C TRP A 242 9.82 14.27 3.61
N ALA A 243 8.99 15.25 3.97
CA ALA A 243 9.40 16.65 4.10
C ALA A 243 10.56 16.81 5.11
N ASP A 244 10.49 16.10 6.24
CA ASP A 244 11.53 16.16 7.28
C ASP A 244 12.80 15.42 6.91
N GLY A 245 12.70 14.39 6.07
CA GLY A 245 13.83 13.71 5.48
C GLY A 245 14.68 14.62 4.60
N PHE A 246 14.12 15.72 4.06
CA PHE A 246 14.89 16.77 3.41
C PHE A 246 15.55 17.74 4.37
N LYS A 247 14.75 18.23 5.31
CA LYS A 247 15.16 19.17 6.36
C LYS A 247 14.03 19.30 7.35
N ASN A 248 14.27 18.98 8.62
CA ASN A 248 13.28 19.17 9.67
C ASN A 248 13.05 20.66 9.97
N ILE A 249 11.79 21.06 10.12
CA ILE A 249 11.41 22.43 10.49
C ILE A 249 10.24 22.36 11.48
N ALA A 250 10.55 22.50 12.78
CA ALA A 250 9.63 22.29 13.90
C ALA A 250 8.23 22.95 13.77
N ILE A 251 8.12 24.14 13.15
CA ILE A 251 6.81 24.78 12.97
C ILE A 251 5.89 23.96 12.05
N PHE A 252 6.43 23.32 11.03
CA PHE A 252 5.67 22.47 10.13
C PHE A 252 5.34 21.13 10.77
N ASP A 253 6.22 20.59 11.61
CA ASP A 253 5.92 19.39 12.40
C ASP A 253 4.74 19.64 13.34
N LEU A 254 4.68 20.82 13.96
CA LEU A 254 3.55 21.23 14.80
C LEU A 254 2.26 21.36 13.98
N ILE A 255 2.33 21.93 12.77
CA ILE A 255 1.19 22.04 11.85
C ILE A 255 0.70 20.64 11.44
N PHE A 256 1.59 19.76 10.97
CA PHE A 256 1.23 18.42 10.54
C PHE A 256 0.73 17.55 11.70
N GLY A 257 1.36 17.64 12.86
CA GLY A 257 0.90 17.00 14.10
C GLY A 257 -0.47 17.51 14.52
N GLY A 258 -0.73 18.81 14.42
CA GLY A 258 -2.05 19.41 14.67
C GLY A 258 -3.13 18.91 13.70
N ILE A 259 -2.81 18.79 12.41
CA ILE A 259 -3.71 18.24 11.40
C ILE A 259 -4.02 16.77 11.68
N LEU A 260 -3.01 15.95 11.99
CA LEU A 260 -3.18 14.54 12.34
C LEU A 260 -4.00 14.36 13.63
N ALA A 261 -3.75 15.18 14.65
CA ALA A 261 -4.52 15.18 15.88
C ALA A 261 -5.98 15.56 15.61
N GLY A 262 -6.21 16.63 14.83
CA GLY A 262 -7.53 17.05 14.39
C GLY A 262 -8.27 15.95 13.63
N ALA A 263 -7.60 15.28 12.69
CA ALA A 263 -8.18 14.16 11.95
C ALA A 263 -8.50 12.95 12.84
N THR A 264 -7.64 12.64 13.81
CA THR A 264 -7.87 11.54 14.76
C THR A 264 -9.10 11.77 15.64
N VAL A 265 -9.47 13.04 15.86
CA VAL A 265 -10.68 13.42 16.60
C VAL A 265 -11.90 13.53 15.67
N LEU A 266 -11.76 14.19 14.52
CA LEU A 266 -12.87 14.47 13.61
C LEU A 266 -13.32 13.24 12.84
N TYR A 267 -12.42 12.31 12.50
CA TYR A 267 -12.76 11.13 11.71
C TYR A 267 -13.73 10.19 12.46
N PRO A 268 -13.52 9.85 13.75
CA PRO A 268 -14.52 9.11 14.53
C PRO A 268 -15.87 9.80 14.64
N PHE A 269 -15.91 11.14 14.75
CA PHE A 269 -17.18 11.88 14.78
C PHE A 269 -17.88 11.89 13.42
N GLY A 270 -17.14 11.98 12.31
CA GLY A 270 -17.68 11.80 10.97
C GLY A 270 -18.29 10.40 10.81
N ASN A 271 -17.62 9.36 11.31
CA ASN A 271 -18.16 8.00 11.32
C ASN A 271 -19.45 7.92 12.14
N ALA A 272 -19.46 8.47 13.36
CA ALA A 272 -20.65 8.49 14.22
C ALA A 272 -21.82 9.20 13.54
N ALA A 273 -21.58 10.35 12.91
CA ALA A 273 -22.58 11.07 12.14
C ALA A 273 -23.12 10.25 10.96
N GLN A 274 -22.26 9.50 10.26
CA GLN A 274 -22.66 8.63 9.15
C GLN A 274 -23.59 7.49 9.61
N VAL A 275 -23.30 6.87 10.76
CA VAL A 275 -24.10 5.73 11.26
C VAL A 275 -25.25 6.14 12.19
N GLY A 276 -25.50 7.44 12.37
CA GLY A 276 -26.56 7.97 13.24
C GLY A 276 -26.29 7.83 14.73
N GLU A 277 -25.03 7.63 15.12
CA GLU A 277 -24.58 7.57 16.52
C GLU A 277 -24.44 8.99 17.10
N PRO A 278 -24.57 9.17 18.43
CA PRO A 278 -24.43 10.47 19.07
C PRO A 278 -23.02 11.05 18.89
N TYR A 279 -22.94 12.35 18.58
CA TYR A 279 -21.70 13.11 18.52
C TYR A 279 -21.91 14.51 19.15
N PRO A 280 -20.83 15.25 19.47
CA PRO A 280 -20.95 16.53 20.16
C PRO A 280 -21.80 17.55 19.39
N ALA A 281 -22.80 18.13 20.06
CA ALA A 281 -23.79 19.02 19.42
C ALA A 281 -23.18 20.25 18.73
N PHE A 282 -22.02 20.72 19.17
CA PHE A 282 -21.33 21.86 18.53
C PHE A 282 -20.74 21.52 17.15
N LEU A 283 -20.72 20.25 16.75
CA LEU A 283 -20.29 19.78 15.43
C LEU A 283 -21.47 19.52 14.47
N THR A 284 -22.72 19.71 14.91
CA THR A 284 -23.92 19.46 14.09
C THR A 284 -23.89 20.26 12.79
N ASP A 285 -23.59 21.56 12.88
CA ASP A 285 -23.51 22.43 11.69
C ASP A 285 -22.32 22.06 10.79
N PHE A 286 -21.23 21.55 11.38
CA PHE A 286 -20.06 21.10 10.64
C PHE A 286 -20.33 19.83 9.81
N PHE A 287 -21.25 18.98 10.27
CA PHE A 287 -21.69 17.77 9.57
C PHE A 287 -23.02 17.93 8.82
N ALA A 288 -23.58 19.15 8.76
CA ALA A 288 -24.88 19.41 8.14
C ALA A 288 -24.89 19.11 6.63
N ASP A 289 -23.75 19.31 5.95
CA ASP A 289 -23.56 18.96 4.53
C ASP A 289 -23.10 17.49 4.32
N GLY A 290 -23.22 16.68 5.38
CA GLY A 290 -22.87 15.26 5.41
C GLY A 290 -21.53 14.97 6.12
N ALA A 291 -21.32 13.70 6.46
CA ALA A 291 -20.13 13.24 7.18
C ALA A 291 -18.82 13.53 6.44
N SER A 292 -18.85 13.74 5.11
CA SER A 292 -17.67 13.96 4.27
C SER A 292 -16.80 15.17 4.67
N SER A 293 -17.37 16.18 5.35
CA SER A 293 -16.64 17.36 5.83
C SER A 293 -15.56 17.03 6.86
N ALA A 294 -15.69 15.91 7.61
CA ALA A 294 -14.66 15.43 8.54
C ALA A 294 -13.34 15.07 7.84
N LYS A 295 -13.35 14.85 6.53
CA LYS A 295 -12.16 14.53 5.74
C LYS A 295 -11.41 15.78 5.24
N ILE A 296 -11.99 16.99 5.37
CA ILE A 296 -11.34 18.25 4.92
C ILE A 296 -9.94 18.44 5.53
N PRO A 297 -9.71 18.26 6.85
CA PRO A 297 -8.38 18.40 7.43
C PRO A 297 -7.36 17.42 6.82
N LEU A 298 -7.77 16.20 6.46
CA LEU A 298 -6.90 15.21 5.82
C LEU A 298 -6.44 15.71 4.44
N TYR A 299 -7.37 16.22 3.62
CA TYR A 299 -7.04 16.78 2.30
C TYR A 299 -6.11 18.00 2.39
N ILE A 300 -6.34 18.88 3.38
CA ILE A 300 -5.45 20.02 3.65
C ILE A 300 -4.06 19.52 4.06
N GLY A 301 -3.98 18.53 4.96
CA GLY A 301 -2.71 17.93 5.41
C GLY A 301 -1.90 17.33 4.28
N MET A 302 -2.52 16.54 3.41
CA MET A 302 -1.86 15.97 2.24
C MET A 302 -1.35 17.07 1.29
N SER A 303 -2.15 18.10 1.04
CA SER A 303 -1.75 19.19 0.15
C SER A 303 -0.58 20.01 0.72
N ALA A 304 -0.64 20.34 2.01
CA ALA A 304 0.37 21.14 2.70
C ALA A 304 1.71 20.41 2.82
N THR A 305 1.70 19.10 3.08
CA THR A 305 2.92 18.28 3.14
C THR A 305 3.65 18.27 1.79
N PHE A 306 2.93 18.16 0.68
CA PHE A 306 3.55 18.21 -0.65
C PHE A 306 4.16 19.57 -1.04
N LEU A 307 3.58 20.68 -0.57
CA LEU A 307 4.21 22.00 -0.75
C LEU A 307 5.58 22.03 -0.07
N GLU A 308 5.69 21.48 1.13
CA GLU A 308 6.96 21.42 1.87
C GLU A 308 7.95 20.41 1.28
N ILE A 309 7.49 19.22 0.85
CA ILE A 309 8.30 18.26 0.08
C ILE A 309 8.89 18.95 -1.14
N THR A 310 8.07 19.68 -1.90
CA THR A 310 8.52 20.38 -3.11
C THR A 310 9.50 21.48 -2.79
N ARG A 311 9.16 22.36 -1.84
CA ARG A 311 9.98 23.51 -1.45
C ARG A 311 11.36 23.06 -0.97
N ARG A 312 11.42 22.09 -0.05
CA ARG A 312 12.67 21.59 0.53
C ARG A 312 13.45 20.72 -0.46
N GLY A 313 12.77 19.90 -1.26
CA GLY A 313 13.42 19.07 -2.28
C GLY A 313 14.05 19.87 -3.42
N LYS A 314 13.51 21.07 -3.74
CA LYS A 314 14.11 21.97 -4.73
C LYS A 314 15.50 22.46 -4.35
N ASP A 315 15.81 22.57 -3.04
CA ASP A 315 17.14 22.97 -2.59
C ASP A 315 18.21 21.93 -3.00
N ILE A 316 17.81 20.65 -3.16
CA ILE A 316 18.71 19.54 -3.50
C ILE A 316 18.69 19.24 -5.00
N PHE A 317 17.49 19.13 -5.59
CA PHE A 317 17.28 18.63 -6.95
C PHE A 317 16.91 19.73 -7.97
N GLY A 318 16.84 20.99 -7.53
CA GLY A 318 16.45 22.12 -8.37
C GLY A 318 15.05 21.95 -8.97
N ASN A 319 14.83 22.49 -10.17
CA ASN A 319 13.52 22.46 -10.83
C ASN A 319 13.04 21.06 -11.20
N LYS A 320 13.92 20.05 -11.23
CA LYS A 320 13.52 18.66 -11.48
C LYS A 320 12.58 18.13 -10.39
N MET A 321 12.65 18.69 -9.17
CA MET A 321 11.74 18.34 -8.08
C MET A 321 10.27 18.65 -8.40
N LEU A 322 9.98 19.60 -9.32
CA LEU A 322 8.61 19.96 -9.70
C LEU A 322 7.86 18.82 -10.41
N TRP A 323 8.57 17.83 -10.96
CA TRP A 323 7.93 16.65 -11.53
C TRP A 323 7.25 15.76 -10.47
N VAL A 324 7.77 15.73 -9.25
CA VAL A 324 7.19 14.93 -8.15
C VAL A 324 5.77 15.38 -7.80
N PRO A 325 5.50 16.65 -7.41
CA PRO A 325 4.13 17.10 -7.14
C PRO A 325 3.27 17.16 -8.41
N PHE A 326 3.86 17.35 -9.60
CA PHE A 326 3.11 17.28 -10.85
C PHE A 326 2.44 15.92 -11.02
N PHE A 327 3.17 14.82 -10.82
CA PHE A 327 2.60 13.48 -10.91
C PHE A 327 1.76 13.11 -9.68
N CYS A 328 2.33 13.23 -8.47
CA CYS A 328 1.65 12.80 -7.23
C CYS A 328 0.38 13.58 -6.93
N ILE A 329 0.29 14.86 -7.33
CA ILE A 329 -0.89 15.69 -7.07
C ILE A 329 -1.58 16.08 -8.36
N GLY A 330 -0.87 16.71 -9.30
CA GLY A 330 -1.51 17.27 -10.50
C GLY A 330 -2.21 16.22 -11.36
N VAL A 331 -1.47 15.19 -11.76
CA VAL A 331 -2.01 14.07 -12.56
C VAL A 331 -3.01 13.27 -11.75
N ASN A 332 -2.69 12.94 -10.50
CA ASN A 332 -3.57 12.18 -9.61
C ASN A 332 -4.91 12.89 -9.40
N LEU A 333 -4.93 14.16 -8.97
CA LEU A 333 -6.15 14.96 -8.82
C LEU A 333 -6.91 15.14 -10.13
N GLY A 334 -6.21 15.22 -11.26
CA GLY A 334 -6.83 15.26 -12.58
C GLY A 334 -7.67 14.00 -12.85
N PHE A 335 -7.12 12.82 -12.57
CA PHE A 335 -7.86 11.57 -12.73
C PHE A 335 -8.91 11.36 -11.65
N ILE A 336 -8.70 11.80 -10.40
CA ILE A 336 -9.75 11.82 -9.37
C ILE A 336 -10.92 12.72 -9.80
N ALA A 337 -10.64 13.89 -10.36
CA ALA A 337 -11.68 14.78 -10.89
C ALA A 337 -12.42 14.11 -12.06
N LEU A 338 -11.73 13.40 -12.95
CA LEU A 338 -12.38 12.59 -13.98
C LEU A 338 -13.24 11.50 -13.34
N LEU A 339 -12.71 10.68 -12.42
CA LEU A 339 -13.47 9.67 -11.69
C LEU A 339 -14.78 10.25 -11.13
N ASN A 340 -14.73 11.38 -10.42
CA ASN A 340 -15.92 12.00 -9.85
C ASN A 340 -16.99 12.40 -10.90
N ASN A 341 -16.59 12.67 -12.15
CA ASN A 341 -17.48 13.12 -13.22
C ASN A 341 -17.94 12.00 -14.18
N VAL A 342 -17.23 10.87 -14.26
CA VAL A 342 -17.50 9.78 -15.23
C VAL A 342 -17.57 8.38 -14.61
N GLN A 343 -17.38 8.26 -13.29
CA GLN A 343 -17.55 7.01 -12.53
C GLN A 343 -18.92 6.38 -12.75
N TYR A 344 -19.93 7.23 -12.83
CA TYR A 344 -21.29 6.88 -13.22
C TYR A 344 -21.51 7.55 -14.56
N GLY A 345 -21.76 6.78 -15.63
CA GLY A 345 -22.01 7.38 -16.94
C GLY A 345 -23.23 8.30 -16.92
N ASN A 346 -23.67 8.78 -18.08
CA ASN A 346 -25.07 9.21 -18.28
C ASN A 346 -26.06 8.03 -18.12
N ALA A 347 -25.72 7.02 -17.31
CA ALA A 347 -26.53 5.86 -17.02
C ALA A 347 -27.84 6.38 -16.44
N GLU A 348 -28.91 6.13 -17.19
CA GLU A 348 -30.26 6.15 -16.63
C GLU A 348 -30.20 5.39 -15.31
N VAL A 349 -30.80 5.98 -14.28
CA VAL A 349 -31.05 5.29 -13.02
C VAL A 349 -32.01 4.16 -13.36
N VAL A 350 -31.49 3.00 -13.72
CA VAL A 350 -32.28 1.79 -13.93
C VAL A 350 -32.50 1.21 -12.54
N ASP A 351 -33.76 1.16 -12.10
CA ASP A 351 -34.17 0.61 -10.80
C ASP A 351 -33.50 1.25 -9.56
N GLY A 352 -33.12 2.54 -9.63
CA GLY A 352 -32.55 3.27 -8.49
C GLY A 352 -31.03 3.24 -8.38
N VAL A 353 -30.34 2.67 -9.37
CA VAL A 353 -28.91 2.32 -9.29
C VAL A 353 -28.11 3.02 -10.39
N LYS A 354 -26.95 3.60 -10.04
CA LYS A 354 -26.04 4.20 -11.02
C LYS A 354 -25.04 3.15 -11.53
N GLN A 355 -25.08 2.84 -12.82
CA GLN A 355 -24.13 1.90 -13.40
C GLN A 355 -22.72 2.48 -13.53
N LEU A 356 -21.73 1.69 -13.12
CA LEU A 356 -20.31 2.00 -13.30
C LEU A 356 -19.89 1.82 -14.76
N THR A 357 -19.06 2.74 -15.25
CA THR A 357 -18.49 2.63 -16.59
C THR A 357 -17.11 1.99 -16.57
N SER A 358 -16.69 1.41 -17.69
CA SER A 358 -15.30 0.95 -17.88
C SER A 358 -14.26 2.06 -17.70
N LEU A 359 -14.66 3.31 -17.92
CA LEU A 359 -13.83 4.48 -17.69
C LEU A 359 -13.49 4.67 -16.21
N ASN A 360 -14.35 4.23 -15.28
CA ASN A 360 -14.02 4.24 -13.86
C ASN A 360 -12.73 3.45 -13.60
N TYR A 361 -12.67 2.20 -14.05
CA TYR A 361 -11.50 1.35 -13.88
C TYR A 361 -10.26 1.92 -14.58
N ILE A 362 -10.42 2.43 -15.81
CA ILE A 362 -9.31 3.01 -16.57
C ILE A 362 -8.75 4.24 -15.86
N TYR A 363 -9.59 5.16 -15.39
CA TYR A 363 -9.11 6.34 -14.67
C TYR A 363 -8.53 5.99 -13.31
N HIS A 364 -9.05 4.95 -12.65
CA HIS A 364 -8.46 4.43 -11.43
C HIS A 364 -7.04 3.90 -11.71
N ILE A 365 -6.87 3.02 -12.70
CA ILE A 365 -5.55 2.54 -13.12
C ILE A 365 -4.62 3.70 -13.48
N CYS A 366 -5.13 4.70 -14.21
CA CYS A 366 -4.33 5.85 -14.61
C CYS A 366 -3.92 6.73 -13.43
N HIS A 367 -4.79 6.97 -12.44
CA HIS A 367 -4.44 7.79 -11.28
C HIS A 367 -3.37 7.12 -10.41
N ASP A 368 -3.38 5.79 -10.32
CA ASP A 368 -2.35 5.02 -9.63
C ASP A 368 -1.02 5.10 -10.39
N VAL A 369 -1.00 4.63 -11.64
CA VAL A 369 0.23 4.43 -12.41
C VAL A 369 0.83 5.76 -12.86
N LEU A 370 0.02 6.61 -13.50
CA LEU A 370 0.51 7.87 -14.06
C LEU A 370 0.62 8.96 -12.99
N GLY A 371 -0.11 8.83 -11.88
CA GLY A 371 -0.06 9.77 -10.76
C GLY A 371 0.91 9.31 -9.67
N THR A 372 0.40 8.51 -8.73
CA THR A 372 1.11 8.11 -7.51
C THR A 372 2.42 7.38 -7.79
N GLU A 373 2.37 6.31 -8.57
CA GLU A 373 3.54 5.47 -8.86
C GLU A 373 4.58 6.23 -9.67
N MET A 374 4.18 6.95 -10.72
CA MET A 374 5.10 7.76 -11.52
C MET A 374 5.80 8.83 -10.66
N GLY A 375 5.07 9.51 -9.78
CA GLY A 375 5.66 10.53 -8.91
C GLY A 375 6.69 9.97 -7.93
N VAL A 376 6.41 8.81 -7.32
CA VAL A 376 7.34 8.10 -6.44
C VAL A 376 8.55 7.56 -7.23
N LEU A 377 8.34 7.03 -8.43
CA LEU A 377 9.42 6.59 -9.33
C LEU A 377 10.34 7.75 -9.71
N VAL A 378 9.77 8.88 -10.13
CA VAL A 378 10.52 10.09 -10.45
C VAL A 378 11.35 10.53 -9.26
N PHE A 379 10.80 10.54 -8.05
CA PHE A 379 11.57 10.87 -6.86
C PHE A 379 12.75 9.92 -6.63
N GLY A 380 12.54 8.60 -6.71
CA GLY A 380 13.63 7.64 -6.60
C GLY A 380 14.70 7.80 -7.67
N LEU A 381 14.32 8.19 -8.90
CA LEU A 381 15.26 8.52 -9.97
C LEU A 381 16.04 9.82 -9.70
N LEU A 382 15.44 10.82 -9.05
CA LEU A 382 16.16 12.03 -8.63
C LEU A 382 17.23 11.70 -7.59
N ILE A 383 16.91 10.84 -6.62
CA ILE A 383 17.87 10.37 -5.62
C ILE A 383 18.99 9.57 -6.30
N LYS A 384 18.63 8.57 -7.12
CA LYS A 384 19.59 7.71 -7.81
C LYS A 384 20.58 8.49 -8.67
N ASN A 385 20.11 9.50 -9.38
CA ASN A 385 20.91 10.29 -10.32
C ASN A 385 21.46 11.59 -9.70
N TYR A 386 21.54 11.66 -8.37
CA TYR A 386 22.12 12.81 -7.70
C TYR A 386 23.60 12.93 -8.03
N VAL A 387 24.02 14.13 -8.47
CA VAL A 387 25.42 14.48 -8.70
C VAL A 387 25.92 15.27 -7.49
N PRO A 388 27.03 14.88 -6.83
CA PRO A 388 27.61 15.62 -5.71
C PRO A 388 27.93 17.07 -6.05
N LEU A 389 27.75 18.00 -5.10
CA LEU A 389 28.02 19.42 -5.31
C LEU A 389 29.46 19.70 -5.75
N ALA A 390 30.43 18.92 -5.25
CA ALA A 390 31.83 19.04 -5.63
C ALA A 390 32.07 18.77 -7.14
N GLU A 391 31.27 17.90 -7.75
CA GLU A 391 31.40 17.53 -9.17
C GLU A 391 30.62 18.49 -10.10
N ARG A 392 29.70 19.30 -9.56
CA ARG A 392 28.89 20.26 -10.34
C ARG A 392 29.64 21.54 -10.73
N VAL A 393 30.82 21.77 -10.17
CA VAL A 393 31.62 23.00 -10.40
C VAL A 393 32.56 22.84 -11.61
N GLU A 394 32.68 21.61 -12.15
CA GLU A 394 33.51 21.30 -13.32
C GLU A 394 32.75 21.34 -14.66
N GLU A 395 31.44 21.67 -14.65
CA GLU A 395 30.61 21.99 -15.82
C GLU A 395 30.35 23.50 -15.93
#